data_AF-A0A1Y1Q8D3-F1
#
_entry.id   AF-A0A1Y1Q8D3-F1
#
_cell.length_a   1.000
_cell.length_b   1.000
_cell.length_c   1.000
_cell.angle_alpha   90.00
_cell.angle_beta   90.00
_cell.angle_gamma   90.00
#
_symmetry.space_group_name_H-M   'P 1'
#
loop_
_entity.id
_entity.type
_entity.pdbx_description
1 polymer ?
#
loop_
_entity_poly.entity_id
_entity_poly.type
_entity_poly.pdbx_seq_one_letter_code
_entity_poly.pdbx_strand_id
1 'polypeptide(L)'
;DVRSQGLMIFTAMDPIVQLTAETILQNRVGRLERAERIPKGKLNGALIISSVQGGEVMALVGSRDVRYAGYNRALTAQRQIGSLVKPAIYLAALENPRKYNLATRINDGPVTVKLGSKKYWQPQNYDHSNMGAVTLLKAIMLSRNTPAVRVGVGVGLDKVVQTLHDLGIGGDIPAFHSVGGAGNGSYRRAANVPKYCGWRFLFTLESDSQRYEPARSSAHALPTDGQASG
;
A
#
# COMPACT_ATOMS: atom_id res chain seq x y z
N ASP A 1 -33.08 -3.04 14.01
CA ASP A 1 -31.82 -2.50 14.55
C ASP A 1 -31.03 -3.66 15.14
N VAL A 2 -29.73 -3.75 14.88
CA VAL A 2 -28.83 -4.83 15.37
C VAL A 2 -28.86 -4.93 16.90
N ARG A 3 -29.22 -3.82 17.57
CA ARG A 3 -29.38 -3.73 19.02
C ARG A 3 -30.67 -4.35 19.58
N SER A 4 -31.64 -4.68 18.71
CA SER A 4 -33.03 -5.00 19.13
C SER A 4 -33.49 -6.42 18.80
N GLN A 5 -32.70 -7.23 18.09
CA GLN A 5 -33.14 -8.51 17.52
C GLN A 5 -32.28 -9.73 17.89
N GLY A 6 -31.40 -9.62 18.90
CA GLY A 6 -30.60 -10.75 19.37
C GLY A 6 -29.70 -11.37 18.29
N LEU A 7 -29.15 -10.58 17.36
CA LEU A 7 -28.35 -11.13 16.27
C LEU A 7 -26.97 -11.59 16.77
N MET A 8 -26.57 -12.81 16.43
CA MET A 8 -25.20 -13.28 16.61
C MET A 8 -24.38 -12.88 15.40
N ILE A 9 -23.36 -12.03 15.60
CA ILE A 9 -22.47 -11.55 14.54
C ILE A 9 -21.15 -12.32 14.63
N PHE A 10 -20.89 -13.17 13.65
CA PHE A 10 -19.63 -13.88 13.51
C PHE A 10 -18.69 -13.09 12.63
N THR A 11 -17.49 -12.78 13.13
CA THR A 11 -16.48 -12.03 12.37
C THR A 11 -15.20 -12.82 12.22
N ALA A 12 -14.40 -12.52 11.20
CA ALA A 12 -13.05 -13.08 11.04
C ALA A 12 -12.00 -12.47 11.98
N MET A 13 -12.39 -11.53 12.85
CA MET A 13 -11.49 -10.92 13.82
C MET A 13 -10.97 -11.97 14.80
N ASP A 14 -9.65 -12.06 14.94
CA ASP A 14 -9.00 -12.91 15.91
C ASP A 14 -8.65 -12.07 17.15
N PRO A 15 -9.26 -12.33 18.33
CA PRO A 15 -9.02 -11.54 19.54
C PRO A 15 -7.55 -11.56 20.00
N ILE A 16 -6.83 -12.67 19.81
CA ILE A 16 -5.43 -12.80 20.21
C ILE A 16 -4.55 -11.96 19.27
N VAL A 17 -4.80 -12.05 17.97
CA VAL A 17 -4.08 -11.26 16.96
C VAL A 17 -4.35 -9.77 17.15
N GLN A 18 -5.59 -9.37 17.44
CA GLN A 18 -5.94 -7.98 17.73
C GLN A 18 -5.17 -7.44 18.94
N LEU A 19 -5.25 -8.13 20.10
CA LEU A 19 -4.59 -7.68 21.33
C LEU A 19 -3.07 -7.57 21.15
N THR A 20 -2.49 -8.50 20.40
CA THR A 20 -1.07 -8.50 20.04
C THR A 20 -0.73 -7.32 19.14
N ALA A 21 -1.54 -7.07 18.10
CA ALA A 21 -1.38 -5.95 17.18
C ALA A 21 -1.44 -4.59 17.89
N GLU A 22 -2.39 -4.42 18.81
CA GLU A 22 -2.54 -3.22 19.64
C GLU A 22 -1.28 -2.96 20.48
N THR A 23 -0.82 -4.00 21.17
CA THR A 23 0.37 -3.93 22.05
C THR A 23 1.63 -3.62 21.25
N ILE A 24 1.84 -4.27 20.11
CA ILE A 24 3.01 -4.05 19.25
C ILE A 24 3.02 -2.61 18.72
N LEU A 25 1.88 -2.12 18.22
CA LEU A 25 1.79 -0.77 17.67
C LEU A 25 2.08 0.27 18.74
N GLN A 26 1.47 0.16 19.92
CA GLN A 26 1.70 1.07 21.05
C GLN A 26 3.16 1.11 21.47
N ASN A 27 3.76 -0.06 21.67
CA ASN A 27 5.16 -0.19 22.07
C ASN A 27 6.11 0.37 20.99
N ARG A 28 5.83 0.08 19.72
CA ARG A 28 6.68 0.53 18.62
C ARG A 28 6.61 2.04 18.43
N VAL A 29 5.42 2.63 18.48
CA VAL A 29 5.24 4.09 18.41
C VAL A 29 6.00 4.76 19.56
N GLY A 30 5.82 4.29 20.80
CA GLY A 30 6.53 4.84 21.96
C GLY A 30 8.05 4.70 21.86
N ARG A 31 8.55 3.59 21.31
CA ARG A 31 9.99 3.38 21.09
C ARG A 31 10.56 4.32 20.02
N LEU A 32 9.83 4.51 18.92
CA LEU A 32 10.23 5.43 17.85
C LEU A 32 10.23 6.88 18.33
N GLU A 33 9.25 7.28 19.14
CA GLU A 33 9.24 8.63 19.72
C GLU A 33 10.51 8.91 20.53
N ARG A 34 10.96 7.95 21.35
CA ARG A 34 12.20 8.08 22.12
C ARG A 34 13.44 8.09 21.23
N ALA A 35 13.53 7.18 20.27
CA ALA A 35 14.69 7.04 19.39
C ALA A 35 14.90 8.30 18.52
N GLU A 36 13.81 8.84 17.97
CA GLU A 36 13.84 9.99 17.05
C GLU A 36 13.65 11.35 17.76
N ARG A 37 13.65 11.37 19.10
CA ARG A 37 13.39 12.57 19.94
C ARG A 37 12.09 13.30 19.55
N ILE A 38 11.07 12.57 19.15
CA ILE A 38 9.75 13.12 18.82
C ILE A 38 8.97 13.32 20.14
N PRO A 39 8.34 14.48 20.38
CA PRO A 39 7.54 14.69 21.57
C PRO A 39 6.42 13.64 21.71
N LYS A 40 6.23 13.13 22.94
CA LYS A 40 5.23 12.12 23.24
C LYS A 40 3.85 12.56 22.75
N GLY A 41 3.15 11.66 22.06
CA GLY A 41 1.81 11.90 21.53
C GLY A 41 1.78 12.47 20.12
N LYS A 42 2.93 12.86 19.54
CA LYS A 42 2.98 13.43 18.19
C LYS A 42 3.08 12.37 17.10
N LEU A 43 3.64 11.19 17.40
CA LEU A 43 3.66 10.08 16.46
C LEU A 43 2.40 9.23 16.61
N ASN A 44 1.90 8.71 15.49
CA ASN A 44 0.74 7.82 15.44
C ASN A 44 1.01 6.67 14.46
N GLY A 45 0.19 5.63 14.50
CA GLY A 45 0.35 4.44 13.66
C GLY A 45 -1.00 3.84 13.28
N ALA A 46 -0.95 2.96 12.29
CA ALA A 46 -2.05 2.08 11.93
C ALA A 46 -1.49 0.71 11.54
N LEU A 47 -2.26 -0.34 11.76
CA LEU A 47 -1.91 -1.72 11.43
C LEU A 47 -3.16 -2.47 10.97
N ILE A 48 -3.01 -3.22 9.88
CA ILE A 48 -4.02 -4.17 9.38
C ILE A 48 -3.31 -5.51 9.23
N ILE A 49 -3.95 -6.56 9.69
CA ILE A 49 -3.53 -7.94 9.45
C ILE A 49 -4.69 -8.64 8.77
N SER A 50 -4.44 -9.26 7.63
CA SER A 50 -5.42 -10.13 6.99
C SER A 50 -4.83 -11.47 6.58
N SER A 51 -5.71 -12.42 6.39
CA SER A 51 -5.42 -13.73 5.81
C SER A 51 -4.90 -13.59 4.39
N VAL A 52 -3.91 -14.41 4.05
CA VAL A 52 -3.39 -14.53 2.69
C VAL A 52 -4.41 -15.29 1.83
N GLN A 53 -5.01 -16.38 2.32
CA GLN A 53 -5.91 -17.19 1.49
C GLN A 53 -7.23 -16.48 1.14
N GLY A 54 -7.84 -15.78 2.10
CA GLY A 54 -9.20 -15.24 1.95
C GLY A 54 -9.33 -13.72 2.03
N GLY A 55 -8.22 -13.01 2.31
CA GLY A 55 -8.27 -11.57 2.56
C GLY A 55 -9.06 -11.17 3.81
N GLU A 56 -9.39 -12.12 4.70
CA GLU A 56 -10.16 -11.78 5.90
C GLU A 56 -9.35 -10.92 6.87
N VAL A 57 -9.92 -9.80 7.32
CA VAL A 57 -9.26 -8.90 8.27
C VAL A 57 -9.31 -9.51 9.67
N MET A 58 -8.16 -10.01 10.12
CA MET A 58 -7.99 -10.65 11.43
C MET A 58 -7.75 -9.62 12.53
N ALA A 59 -7.08 -8.51 12.23
CA ALA A 59 -6.87 -7.40 13.16
C ALA A 59 -6.82 -6.05 12.47
N LEU A 60 -7.31 -5.02 13.17
CA LEU A 60 -7.40 -3.65 12.70
C LEU A 60 -7.11 -2.68 13.86
N VAL A 61 -5.99 -1.95 13.77
CA VAL A 61 -5.59 -0.95 14.76
C VAL A 61 -5.45 0.41 14.07
N GLY A 62 -6.32 1.35 14.39
CA GLY A 62 -6.40 2.64 13.71
C GLY A 62 -5.65 3.79 14.38
N SER A 63 -5.07 3.56 15.57
CA SER A 63 -4.45 4.61 16.38
C SER A 63 -3.51 4.02 17.42
N ARG A 64 -2.56 4.83 17.89
CA ARG A 64 -1.79 4.53 19.11
C ARG A 64 -2.67 4.38 20.35
N ASP A 65 -3.76 5.14 20.40
CA ASP A 65 -4.72 5.07 21.49
C ASP A 65 -5.84 4.14 21.04
N VAL A 66 -5.73 2.89 21.45
CA VAL A 66 -6.57 1.78 20.99
C VAL A 66 -7.95 1.79 21.65
N ARG A 67 -8.08 2.48 22.80
CA ARG A 67 -9.35 2.60 23.53
C ARG A 67 -10.13 3.86 23.15
N TYR A 68 -9.49 4.80 22.47
CA TYR A 68 -10.15 6.00 21.96
C TYR A 68 -10.86 5.74 20.63
N ALA A 69 -12.20 5.81 20.64
CA ALA A 69 -13.07 5.68 19.47
C ALA A 69 -13.06 6.93 18.57
N GLY A 70 -11.86 7.39 18.20
CA GLY A 70 -11.66 8.54 17.33
C GLY A 70 -11.38 8.15 15.88
N TYR A 71 -10.49 8.93 15.25
CA TYR A 71 -10.12 8.74 13.86
C TYR A 71 -9.39 7.42 13.60
N ASN A 72 -10.04 6.50 12.88
CA ASN A 72 -9.45 5.21 12.49
C ASN A 72 -8.56 5.38 11.25
N ARG A 73 -7.25 5.49 11.48
CA ARG A 73 -6.26 5.69 10.41
C ARG A 73 -6.15 4.49 9.48
N ALA A 74 -6.38 3.28 9.98
CA ALA A 74 -6.36 2.07 9.16
C ALA A 74 -7.48 2.09 8.10
N LEU A 75 -8.60 2.77 8.34
CA LEU A 75 -9.69 2.81 7.35
C LEU A 75 -9.75 4.12 6.54
N THR A 76 -9.26 5.22 7.10
CA THR A 76 -9.54 6.56 6.56
C THR A 76 -8.31 7.43 6.34
N ALA A 77 -7.13 7.06 6.88
CA ALA A 77 -5.96 7.91 6.79
C ALA A 77 -5.27 7.78 5.46
N GLN A 78 -5.53 8.74 4.63
CA GLN A 78 -5.03 8.78 3.29
C GLN A 78 -3.57 9.33 3.20
N ARG A 79 -2.62 8.59 2.59
CA ARG A 79 -1.16 8.90 2.61
C ARG A 79 -0.46 8.56 1.28
N GLN A 80 0.69 9.18 1.03
CA GLN A 80 1.56 8.76 -0.06
C GLN A 80 2.20 7.40 0.29
N ILE A 81 2.08 6.42 -0.62
CA ILE A 81 2.60 5.06 -0.42
C ILE A 81 4.10 4.90 -0.72
N GLY A 82 4.69 5.87 -1.42
CA GLY A 82 6.13 5.87 -1.75
C GLY A 82 6.54 4.62 -2.55
N SER A 83 7.67 4.01 -2.18
CA SER A 83 8.24 2.84 -2.87
C SER A 83 7.35 1.60 -2.90
N LEU A 84 6.26 1.56 -2.12
CA LEU A 84 5.29 0.46 -2.13
C LEU A 84 4.58 0.30 -3.48
N VAL A 85 4.65 1.30 -4.37
CA VAL A 85 4.13 1.20 -5.75
C VAL A 85 5.01 0.37 -6.68
N LYS A 86 6.32 0.23 -6.38
CA LYS A 86 7.29 -0.39 -7.30
C LYS A 86 6.96 -1.84 -7.68
N PRO A 87 6.50 -2.71 -6.76
CA PRO A 87 6.09 -4.06 -7.13
C PRO A 87 5.06 -4.08 -8.26
N ALA A 88 4.06 -3.18 -8.24
CA ALA A 88 3.08 -3.08 -9.33
C ALA A 88 3.72 -2.64 -10.65
N ILE A 89 4.69 -1.71 -10.62
CA ILE A 89 5.45 -1.30 -11.82
C ILE A 89 6.21 -2.48 -12.42
N TYR A 90 6.87 -3.28 -11.58
CA TYR A 90 7.63 -4.44 -12.05
C TYR A 90 6.72 -5.59 -12.47
N LEU A 91 5.57 -5.79 -11.82
CA LEU A 91 4.56 -6.74 -12.22
C LEU A 91 4.04 -6.41 -13.63
N ALA A 92 3.65 -5.15 -13.86
CA ALA A 92 3.23 -4.67 -15.18
C ALA A 92 4.30 -4.90 -16.27
N ALA A 93 5.58 -4.84 -15.91
CA ALA A 93 6.68 -5.18 -16.80
C ALA A 93 6.75 -6.67 -17.11
N LEU A 94 6.69 -7.50 -16.06
CA LEU A 94 6.80 -8.96 -16.13
C LEU A 94 5.62 -9.63 -16.84
N GLU A 95 4.46 -8.97 -16.91
CA GLU A 95 3.33 -9.38 -17.76
C GLU A 95 3.67 -9.40 -19.26
N ASN A 96 4.78 -8.76 -19.68
CA ASN A 96 5.32 -8.88 -21.03
C ASN A 96 6.69 -9.62 -21.02
N PRO A 97 6.69 -10.96 -20.93
CA PRO A 97 7.91 -11.76 -20.77
C PRO A 97 8.84 -11.69 -21.98
N ARG A 98 8.34 -11.27 -23.15
CA ARG A 98 9.17 -11.03 -24.35
C ARG A 98 10.10 -9.83 -24.20
N LYS A 99 9.77 -8.88 -23.32
CA LYS A 99 10.54 -7.63 -23.11
C LYS A 99 11.24 -7.60 -21.74
N TYR A 100 10.57 -8.09 -20.70
CA TYR A 100 11.09 -8.05 -19.34
C TYR A 100 11.06 -9.44 -18.70
N ASN A 101 12.19 -9.82 -18.11
CA ASN A 101 12.32 -10.93 -17.17
C ASN A 101 13.22 -10.49 -16.02
N LEU A 102 13.38 -11.35 -15.01
CA LEU A 102 14.18 -11.04 -13.82
C LEU A 102 15.66 -10.74 -14.11
N ALA A 103 16.20 -11.25 -15.23
CA ALA A 103 17.57 -11.03 -15.67
C ALA A 103 17.73 -9.80 -16.59
N THR A 104 16.64 -9.18 -17.05
CA THR A 104 16.68 -7.98 -17.91
C THR A 104 17.53 -6.89 -17.26
N ARG A 105 18.48 -6.35 -18.02
CA ARG A 105 19.38 -5.29 -17.55
C ARG A 105 18.71 -3.92 -17.68
N ILE A 106 18.66 -3.19 -16.57
CA ILE A 106 18.10 -1.84 -16.47
C ILE A 106 19.21 -0.90 -15.97
N ASN A 107 19.30 0.28 -16.57
CA ASN A 107 20.27 1.30 -16.18
C ASN A 107 19.82 2.04 -14.90
N ASP A 108 20.62 1.96 -13.84
CA ASP A 108 20.46 2.64 -12.55
C ASP A 108 21.16 4.02 -12.52
N GLY A 109 21.52 4.58 -13.66
CA GLY A 109 22.04 5.94 -13.79
C GLY A 109 20.96 7.04 -13.87
N PRO A 110 21.37 8.33 -13.91
CA PRO A 110 20.47 9.47 -13.92
C PRO A 110 19.41 9.38 -15.01
N VAL A 111 18.15 9.62 -14.65
CA VAL A 111 17.00 9.58 -15.56
C VAL A 111 16.30 10.93 -15.55
N THR A 112 15.93 11.43 -16.73
CA THR A 112 15.13 12.64 -16.89
C THR A 112 13.84 12.27 -17.58
N VAL A 113 12.71 12.61 -16.97
CA VAL A 113 11.37 12.39 -17.51
C VAL A 113 10.76 13.74 -17.87
N LYS A 114 10.25 13.87 -19.10
CA LYS A 114 9.56 15.08 -19.54
C LYS A 114 8.10 15.01 -19.10
N LEU A 115 7.65 16.00 -18.32
CA LEU A 115 6.29 16.08 -17.76
C LEU A 115 5.35 17.00 -18.56
N GLY A 116 5.84 17.62 -19.64
CA GLY A 116 5.08 18.58 -20.45
C GLY A 116 5.99 19.59 -21.14
N SER A 117 5.40 20.67 -21.66
CA SER A 117 6.05 21.54 -22.67
C SER A 117 7.36 22.18 -22.23
N LYS A 118 7.65 22.32 -20.92
CA LYS A 118 8.94 22.83 -20.40
C LYS A 118 9.31 22.30 -19.00
N LYS A 119 8.78 21.15 -18.59
CA LYS A 119 9.03 20.61 -17.24
C LYS A 119 9.67 19.23 -17.30
N TYR A 120 10.71 19.07 -16.49
CA TYR A 120 11.49 17.85 -16.37
C TYR A 120 11.52 17.40 -14.92
N TRP A 121 11.49 16.08 -14.73
CA TRP A 121 11.64 15.44 -13.43
C TRP A 121 12.85 14.52 -13.47
N GLN A 122 13.72 14.66 -12.47
CA GLN A 122 14.97 13.92 -12.35
C GLN A 122 15.01 13.23 -10.98
N PRO A 123 14.43 12.02 -10.86
CA PRO A 123 14.48 11.27 -9.62
C PRO A 123 15.90 10.78 -9.32
N GLN A 124 16.20 10.67 -8.03
CA GLN A 124 17.46 10.15 -7.53
C GLN A 124 17.21 8.91 -6.66
N ASN A 125 18.21 8.04 -6.59
CA ASN A 125 18.22 6.95 -5.62
C ASN A 125 18.41 7.49 -4.20
N TYR A 126 17.89 6.78 -3.19
CA TYR A 126 17.88 7.28 -1.81
C TYR A 126 19.29 7.53 -1.25
N ASP A 127 20.26 6.74 -1.72
CA ASP A 127 21.67 6.78 -1.34
C ASP A 127 22.49 7.72 -2.24
N HIS A 128 21.84 8.42 -3.17
CA HIS A 128 22.45 9.29 -4.18
C HIS A 128 23.55 8.60 -5.02
N SER A 129 23.56 7.27 -5.06
CA SER A 129 24.52 6.47 -5.83
C SER A 129 23.88 5.91 -7.10
N ASN A 130 24.71 5.52 -8.06
CA ASN A 130 24.28 4.82 -9.27
C ASN A 130 25.12 3.54 -9.43
N MET A 131 24.47 2.42 -9.76
CA MET A 131 25.10 1.11 -9.91
C MET A 131 25.34 0.71 -11.36
N GLY A 132 25.08 1.60 -12.33
CA GLY A 132 25.14 1.28 -13.75
C GLY A 132 24.06 0.25 -14.15
N ALA A 133 24.40 -0.74 -14.96
CA ALA A 133 23.44 -1.75 -15.41
C ALA A 133 23.18 -2.83 -14.34
N VAL A 134 21.99 -2.80 -13.73
CA VAL A 134 21.52 -3.80 -12.76
C VAL A 134 20.48 -4.72 -13.38
N THR A 135 20.31 -5.93 -12.87
CA THR A 135 19.18 -6.78 -13.27
C THR A 135 17.88 -6.26 -12.69
N LEU A 136 16.74 -6.56 -13.33
CA LEU A 136 15.41 -6.23 -12.83
C LEU A 136 15.19 -6.81 -11.42
N LEU A 137 15.64 -8.04 -11.18
CA LEU A 137 15.64 -8.64 -9.83
C LEU A 137 16.43 -7.79 -8.82
N LYS A 138 17.66 -7.38 -9.14
CA LYS A 138 18.48 -6.55 -8.24
C LYS A 138 17.83 -5.19 -8.00
N ALA A 139 17.20 -4.59 -9.00
CA ALA A 139 16.48 -3.34 -8.87
C ALA A 139 15.27 -3.44 -7.92
N ILE A 140 14.55 -4.58 -7.94
CA ILE A 140 13.47 -4.89 -6.98
C ILE A 140 14.04 -5.03 -5.57
N MET A 141 15.05 -5.90 -5.40
CA MET A 141 15.63 -6.23 -4.09
C MET A 141 16.19 -4.99 -3.37
N LEU A 142 16.85 -4.11 -4.13
CA LEU A 142 17.46 -2.89 -3.59
C LEU A 142 16.50 -1.69 -3.63
N SER A 143 15.25 -1.89 -4.05
CA SER A 143 14.24 -0.84 -4.22
C SER A 143 14.80 0.39 -4.93
N ARG A 144 15.50 0.21 -6.06
CA ARG A 144 16.12 1.33 -6.78
C ARG A 144 15.04 2.23 -7.42
N ASN A 145 15.23 3.54 -7.35
CA ASN A 145 14.27 4.53 -7.86
C ASN A 145 14.44 4.72 -9.37
N THR A 146 15.67 4.94 -9.85
CA THR A 146 15.90 5.24 -11.27
C THR A 146 15.54 4.07 -12.20
N PRO A 147 15.80 2.79 -11.87
CA PRO A 147 15.34 1.66 -12.67
C PRO A 147 13.82 1.52 -12.66
N ALA A 148 13.16 1.72 -11.51
CA ALA A 148 11.70 1.66 -11.42
C ALA A 148 11.04 2.70 -12.35
N VAL A 149 11.58 3.92 -12.40
CA VAL A 149 11.10 4.97 -13.28
C VAL A 149 11.31 4.61 -14.75
N ARG A 150 12.49 4.08 -15.12
CA ARG A 150 12.74 3.63 -16.49
C ARG A 150 11.82 2.50 -16.92
N VAL A 151 11.58 1.53 -16.03
CA VAL A 151 10.66 0.43 -16.29
C VAL A 151 9.23 0.96 -16.45
N GLY A 152 8.75 1.80 -15.54
CA GLY A 152 7.41 2.39 -15.64
C GLY A 152 7.20 3.18 -16.93
N VAL A 153 8.16 4.01 -17.32
CA VAL A 153 8.11 4.72 -18.62
C VAL A 153 8.17 3.76 -19.80
N GLY A 154 9.00 2.71 -19.73
CA GLY A 154 9.16 1.72 -20.80
C GLY A 154 7.99 0.75 -20.96
N VAL A 155 7.22 0.50 -19.90
CA VAL A 155 5.98 -0.28 -19.92
C VAL A 155 4.80 0.57 -20.37
N GLY A 156 4.80 1.86 -20.00
CA GLY A 156 3.68 2.77 -20.24
C GLY A 156 2.81 2.90 -18.99
N LEU A 157 2.38 4.13 -18.72
CA LEU A 157 1.71 4.48 -17.47
C LEU A 157 0.32 3.88 -17.37
N ASP A 158 -0.41 3.80 -18.47
CA ASP A 158 -1.76 3.20 -18.52
C ASP A 158 -1.72 1.74 -18.05
N LYS A 159 -0.68 1.00 -18.44
CA LYS A 159 -0.52 -0.39 -18.03
C LYS A 159 -0.17 -0.52 -16.55
N VAL A 160 0.65 0.39 -16.01
CA VAL A 160 0.92 0.45 -14.56
C VAL A 160 -0.35 0.79 -13.77
N VAL A 161 -1.15 1.76 -14.25
CA VAL A 161 -2.43 2.13 -13.64
C VAL A 161 -3.41 0.96 -13.68
N GLN A 162 -3.50 0.25 -14.81
CA GLN A 162 -4.32 -0.95 -14.92
C GLN A 162 -3.87 -2.02 -13.92
N THR A 163 -2.58 -2.33 -13.82
CA THR A 163 -2.07 -3.29 -12.83
C THR A 163 -2.41 -2.85 -11.39
N LEU A 164 -2.38 -1.56 -11.07
CA LEU A 164 -2.81 -1.06 -9.76
C LEU A 164 -4.31 -1.29 -9.52
N HIS A 165 -5.16 -1.09 -10.53
CA HIS A 165 -6.59 -1.42 -10.46
C HIS A 165 -6.84 -2.92 -10.29
N ASP A 166 -6.10 -3.76 -11.01
CA ASP A 166 -6.19 -5.22 -10.91
C ASP A 166 -5.79 -5.71 -9.51
N LEU A 167 -4.88 -4.98 -8.85
CA LEU A 167 -4.49 -5.16 -7.45
C LEU A 167 -5.47 -4.52 -6.43
N GLY A 168 -6.64 -4.08 -6.88
CA GLY A 168 -7.71 -3.56 -6.03
C GLY A 168 -7.60 -2.10 -5.61
N ILE A 169 -6.69 -1.33 -6.19
CA ILE A 169 -6.59 0.11 -5.93
C ILE A 169 -7.66 0.82 -6.74
N GLY A 170 -8.70 1.31 -6.05
CA GLY A 170 -9.80 2.05 -6.67
C GLY A 170 -9.58 3.56 -6.75
N GLY A 171 -10.50 4.22 -7.45
CA GLY A 171 -10.50 5.67 -7.67
C GLY A 171 -9.59 6.09 -8.84
N ASP A 172 -9.69 7.33 -9.28
CA ASP A 172 -8.80 7.84 -10.33
C ASP A 172 -7.37 7.81 -9.80
N ILE A 173 -6.42 7.18 -10.50
CA ILE A 173 -5.00 7.21 -10.16
C ILE A 173 -4.34 8.20 -11.12
N PRO A 174 -3.97 9.42 -10.69
CA PRO A 174 -3.44 10.37 -11.63
C PRO A 174 -2.08 9.89 -12.15
N ALA A 175 -1.90 10.07 -13.44
CA ALA A 175 -0.67 9.80 -14.13
C ALA A 175 0.44 10.70 -13.52
N PHE A 176 1.42 10.07 -12.85
CA PHE A 176 2.58 10.66 -12.14
C PHE A 176 2.36 11.18 -10.71
N HIS A 177 2.82 10.41 -9.73
CA HIS A 177 3.29 10.96 -8.46
C HIS A 177 4.52 10.20 -7.94
N SER A 178 5.45 10.98 -7.45
CA SER A 178 6.79 10.67 -6.97
C SER A 178 6.86 9.53 -5.97
N VAL A 179 7.76 8.57 -6.26
CA VAL A 179 8.40 7.76 -5.22
C VAL A 179 9.48 8.62 -4.57
N GLY A 180 9.18 9.13 -3.37
CA GLY A 180 10.16 9.59 -2.38
C GLY A 180 10.79 10.98 -2.58
N GLY A 181 10.78 11.79 -1.52
CA GLY A 181 11.69 12.92 -1.32
C GLY A 181 11.01 14.27 -1.15
N ALA A 182 11.07 14.79 0.07
CA ALA A 182 10.73 16.16 0.42
C ALA A 182 11.55 17.18 -0.39
N GLY A 183 10.90 18.19 -0.94
CA GLY A 183 11.56 19.30 -1.63
C GLY A 183 10.54 20.19 -2.34
N ASN A 184 10.44 21.45 -1.91
CA ASN A 184 9.56 22.48 -2.45
C ASN A 184 9.65 22.60 -3.99
N GLY A 185 8.50 22.53 -4.69
CA GLY A 185 8.49 22.69 -6.15
C GLY A 185 7.11 22.48 -6.79
N SER A 186 6.22 23.42 -6.55
CA SER A 186 4.90 23.67 -7.15
C SER A 186 4.54 23.00 -8.50
N TYR A 187 3.47 22.21 -8.50
CA TYR A 187 2.50 22.13 -9.60
C TYR A 187 1.11 22.51 -9.07
N ARG A 188 0.50 23.53 -9.66
CA ARG A 188 -0.90 23.94 -9.46
C ARG A 188 -1.74 23.48 -10.66
N ARG A 189 -2.97 23.04 -10.37
CA ARG A 189 -3.80 21.98 -11.02
C ARG A 189 -3.18 20.59 -10.78
N ALA A 190 -3.60 19.77 -9.80
CA ALA A 190 -4.85 19.69 -9.07
C ALA A 190 -4.69 20.00 -7.56
N ALA A 191 -5.54 20.88 -7.05
CA ALA A 191 -5.99 20.77 -5.67
C ALA A 191 -6.70 19.40 -5.54
N ASN A 192 -6.42 18.67 -4.46
CA ASN A 192 -6.80 17.27 -4.25
C ASN A 192 -6.07 16.27 -5.16
N VAL A 193 -4.86 15.88 -4.74
CA VAL A 193 -4.58 14.44 -4.73
C VAL A 193 -5.69 13.85 -3.85
N PRO A 194 -6.60 12.97 -4.33
CA PRO A 194 -7.33 12.12 -3.42
C PRO A 194 -6.24 11.46 -2.64
N LYS A 195 -6.12 11.82 -1.37
CA LYS A 195 -5.11 11.20 -0.55
C LYS A 195 -5.48 9.68 -0.68
N TYR A 196 -4.58 8.75 -0.97
CA TYR A 196 -4.99 7.34 -1.14
C TYR A 196 -4.55 6.53 0.07
N CYS A 197 -5.48 6.31 0.98
CA CYS A 197 -5.49 5.22 1.96
C CYS A 197 -6.85 5.30 2.68
N GLY A 198 -7.87 4.67 2.09
CA GLY A 198 -8.49 3.61 2.86
C GLY A 198 -7.58 2.42 2.65
N TRP A 199 -7.08 1.80 3.71
CA TRP A 199 -6.07 0.76 3.57
C TRP A 199 -6.74 -0.49 3.00
N ARG A 200 -6.80 -0.56 1.68
CA ARG A 200 -7.03 -1.77 0.89
C ARG A 200 -5.71 -2.32 0.35
N PHE A 201 -4.61 -1.97 1.03
CA PHE A 201 -3.26 -2.44 0.75
C PHE A 201 -2.99 -3.68 1.59
N LEU A 202 -3.44 -4.82 1.09
CA LEU A 202 -2.81 -6.10 1.40
C LEU A 202 -2.51 -6.76 0.06
N PHE A 203 -1.22 -6.88 -0.25
CA PHE A 203 -0.77 -7.65 -1.40
C PHE A 203 -0.83 -9.12 -1.00
N THR A 204 -1.91 -9.78 -1.38
CA THR A 204 -1.92 -11.23 -1.53
C THR A 204 -1.71 -11.51 -3.02
N LEU A 205 -0.52 -11.99 -3.37
CA LEU A 205 -0.29 -12.67 -4.64
C LEU A 205 -0.06 -14.14 -4.28
N GLU A 206 -1.05 -14.97 -4.51
CA GLU A 206 -0.90 -16.42 -4.35
C GLU A 206 -0.13 -16.97 -5.57
N SER A 207 0.82 -17.88 -5.35
CA SER A 207 1.68 -18.39 -6.43
C SER A 207 0.94 -19.21 -7.48
N ASP A 208 -0.22 -19.77 -7.12
CA ASP A 208 -1.01 -20.65 -8.01
C ASP A 208 -2.20 -19.94 -8.67
N SER A 209 -2.57 -18.76 -8.20
CA SER A 209 -3.59 -17.95 -8.87
C SER A 209 -3.21 -16.47 -8.74
N GLN A 210 -2.96 -15.81 -9.87
CA GLN A 210 -2.75 -14.35 -9.93
C GLN A 210 -4.03 -13.56 -9.59
N ARG A 211 -4.85 -14.05 -8.65
CA ARG A 211 -6.10 -13.42 -8.22
C ARG A 211 -5.85 -12.59 -6.99
N TYR A 212 -6.21 -11.32 -7.09
CA TYR A 212 -6.34 -10.44 -5.95
C TYR A 212 -7.65 -10.75 -5.22
N GLU A 213 -7.59 -11.00 -3.91
CA GLU A 213 -8.76 -11.06 -3.04
C GLU A 213 -8.83 -9.78 -2.18
N PRO A 214 -9.92 -9.00 -2.26
CA PRO A 214 -10.02 -7.77 -1.48
C PRO A 214 -10.13 -8.06 0.01
N ALA A 215 -9.52 -7.21 0.83
CA ALA A 215 -9.67 -7.29 2.29
C ALA A 215 -11.15 -7.17 2.69
N ARG A 216 -11.64 -8.13 3.50
CA ARG A 216 -13.04 -8.21 3.94
C ARG A 216 -13.13 -8.38 5.45
N SER A 217 -14.02 -7.65 6.11
CA SER A 217 -14.56 -8.09 7.40
C SER A 217 -15.74 -9.01 7.10
N SER A 218 -15.50 -10.30 6.95
CA SER A 218 -16.58 -11.28 6.81
C SER A 218 -17.40 -11.22 8.10
N ALA A 219 -18.65 -10.76 8.01
CA ALA A 219 -19.57 -10.71 9.15
C ALA A 219 -20.85 -11.45 8.76
N HIS A 220 -21.10 -12.61 9.36
CA HIS A 220 -22.36 -13.34 9.18
C HIS A 220 -23.25 -13.13 10.40
N ALA A 221 -24.48 -12.67 10.17
CA ALA A 221 -25.48 -12.48 11.22
C ALA A 221 -26.44 -13.66 11.20
N LEU A 222 -26.55 -14.38 12.32
CA LEU A 222 -27.56 -15.43 12.51
C LEU A 222 -28.61 -14.94 13.52
N PRO A 223 -29.92 -15.17 13.28
CA PRO A 223 -30.95 -15.00 14.30
C PRO A 223 -30.69 -15.93 15.49
N THR A 224 -30.95 -15.49 16.72
CA THR A 224 -30.88 -16.35 17.91
C THR A 224 -31.96 -17.43 17.95
N ASP A 225 -33.06 -17.21 17.26
CA ASP A 225 -34.17 -18.15 17.22
C ASP A 225 -33.93 -19.10 16.04
N GLY A 226 -33.48 -20.32 16.35
CA GLY A 226 -33.14 -21.36 15.38
C GLY A 226 -34.32 -21.85 14.53
N GLN A 227 -34.83 -21.00 13.64
CA GLN A 227 -35.67 -21.47 12.54
C GLN A 227 -34.78 -22.04 11.44
N ALA A 228 -34.46 -23.33 11.61
CA ALA A 228 -34.29 -24.21 10.47
C ALA A 228 -35.57 -24.11 9.61
N SER A 229 -35.46 -23.45 8.47
CA SER A 229 -36.47 -23.55 7.41
C SER A 229 -36.09 -24.78 6.58
N GLY A 230 -37.03 -25.73 6.48
CA GLY A 230 -36.90 -26.93 5.65
C GLY A 230 -37.00 -26.65 4.16
#